data_AF-A0A8W8LUD1-F1
#
_entry.id   AF-A0A8W8LUD1-F1
#
_cell.length_a   1.000
_cell.length_b   1.000
_cell.length_c   1.000
_cell.angle_alpha   90.00
_cell.angle_beta   90.00
_cell.angle_gamma   90.00
#
_symmetry.space_group_name_H-M   'P 1'
#
loop_
_entity.id
_entity.type
_entity.pdbx_description
1 polymer ?
#
loop_
_entity_poly.entity_id
_entity_poly.type
_entity_poly.pdbx_seq_one_letter_code
_entity_poly.pdbx_strand_id
1 'polypeptide(L)'
;CNFYVQANVPDASMIYVKVGFGFFLEMTHDEALAFIEKKVAMINSKIEVLTKDAAKIKAHIKLVLQGLQEIQNLDFQPEKPYRDVLS
;
A
#
# COMPACT_ATOMS: atom_id res chain seq x y z
N CYS A 1 16.46 17.94 -6.17
CA CYS A 1 16.66 19.39 -5.98
C CYS A 1 16.85 19.67 -4.50
N ASN A 2 17.97 20.29 -4.11
CA ASN A 2 18.37 20.51 -2.71
C ASN A 2 18.62 22.00 -2.47
N PHE A 3 17.60 22.85 -2.66
CA PHE A 3 17.68 24.28 -2.38
C PHE A 3 16.80 24.61 -1.19
N TYR A 4 17.38 25.30 -0.20
CA TYR A 4 16.72 25.65 1.05
C TYR A 4 16.99 27.13 1.34
N VAL A 5 16.00 27.83 1.88
CA VAL A 5 16.09 29.24 2.24
C VAL A 5 15.64 29.38 3.69
N GLN A 6 16.35 30.21 4.46
CA GLN A 6 15.97 30.52 5.82
C GLN A 6 14.84 31.56 5.83
N ALA A 7 13.77 31.26 6.56
CA ALA A 7 12.64 32.16 6.74
C ALA A 7 12.21 32.14 8.22
N ASN A 8 11.58 33.23 8.66
CA ASN A 8 10.96 33.31 9.98
C ASN A 8 9.44 33.20 9.82
N VAL A 9 8.82 32.23 10.49
CA VAL A 9 7.37 32.05 10.48
C VAL A 9 6.81 32.66 11.78
N PRO A 10 6.06 33.77 11.70
CA PRO A 10 5.60 34.48 12.90
C PRO A 10 4.51 33.72 13.67
N ASP A 11 3.64 32.99 12.97
CA ASP A 11 2.63 32.12 13.57
C ASP A 11 2.50 30.85 12.73
N ALA A 12 2.63 29.70 13.38
CA ALA A 12 2.56 28.37 12.77
C ALA A 12 1.33 27.59 13.24
N SER A 13 0.36 28.24 13.88
CA SER A 13 -0.82 27.60 14.50
C SER A 13 -1.72 26.84 13.51
N MET A 14 -1.67 27.20 12.23
CA MET A 14 -2.42 26.56 11.14
C MET A 14 -1.52 26.11 10.00
N ILE A 15 -1.89 25.00 9.37
CA ILE A 15 -1.16 24.41 8.25
C ILE A 15 -2.10 24.06 7.09
N TYR A 16 -1.59 24.09 5.86
CA TYR A 16 -2.33 23.64 4.68
C TYR A 16 -2.14 22.13 4.47
N VAL A 17 -3.23 21.38 4.59
CA VAL A 17 -3.26 19.93 4.37
C VAL A 17 -3.89 19.62 3.01
N LYS A 18 -3.21 18.79 2.21
CA LYS A 18 -3.72 18.34 0.90
C LYS A 18 -4.84 17.31 1.09
N VAL A 19 -6.07 17.71 0.77
CA VAL A 19 -7.26 16.87 0.90
C VAL A 19 -7.54 16.01 -0.35
N GLY A 20 -7.18 16.50 -1.54
CA GLY A 20 -7.34 15.76 -2.80
C GLY A 20 -7.66 16.67 -3.99
N PHE A 21 -7.58 16.15 -5.23
CA PHE A 21 -7.93 16.87 -6.46
C PHE A 21 -7.32 18.27 -6.64
N GLY A 22 -6.16 18.53 -6.04
CA GLY A 22 -5.50 19.84 -6.08
C GLY A 22 -6.00 20.84 -5.03
N PHE A 23 -6.92 20.44 -4.15
CA PHE A 23 -7.40 21.27 -3.05
C PHE A 23 -6.57 21.08 -1.77
N PHE A 24 -6.42 22.19 -1.06
CA PHE A 24 -5.75 22.31 0.23
C PHE A 24 -6.71 22.96 1.22
N LEU A 25 -6.70 22.46 2.45
CA LEU A 25 -7.50 23.01 3.53
C LEU A 25 -6.57 23.52 4.62
N GLU A 26 -6.84 24.72 5.12
CA GLU A 26 -6.19 25.26 6.31
C GLU A 26 -6.79 24.57 7.53
N MET A 27 -5.95 23.93 8.33
CA MET A 27 -6.34 23.16 9.50
C MET A 27 -5.42 23.48 10.67
N THR A 28 -5.97 23.39 11.88
CA THR A 28 -5.16 23.34 13.10
C THR A 28 -4.41 22.01 13.20
N HIS A 29 -3.42 21.95 14.07
CA HIS A 29 -2.62 20.74 14.29
C HIS A 29 -3.47 19.53 14.71
N ASP A 30 -4.42 19.72 15.62
CA ASP A 30 -5.28 18.65 16.13
C ASP A 30 -6.22 18.12 15.04
N GLU A 31 -6.79 19.02 14.24
CA GLU A 31 -7.63 18.64 13.10
C GLU A 31 -6.83 17.89 12.03
N ALA A 32 -5.59 18.33 11.76
CA ALA A 32 -4.70 17.68 10.82
C ALA A 32 -4.33 16.27 11.29
N LEU A 33 -4.04 16.07 12.58
CA LEU A 33 -3.78 14.75 13.16
C LEU A 33 -5.00 13.83 13.01
N ALA A 34 -6.20 14.32 13.37
CA ALA A 34 -7.42 13.56 13.21
C ALA A 34 -7.71 13.21 11.73
N PHE A 35 -7.37 14.09 10.79
CA PHE A 35 -7.48 13.82 9.36
C PHE A 35 -6.50 12.74 8.91
N ILE A 36 -5.25 12.78 9.36
CA ILE A 36 -4.22 11.78 9.05
C ILE A 36 -4.65 10.41 9.55
N GLU A 37 -5.14 10.30 10.79
CA GLU A 37 -5.61 9.03 11.36
C GLU A 37 -6.73 8.41 10.51
N LYS A 38 -7.74 9.20 10.14
CA LYS A 38 -8.83 8.75 9.25
C LYS A 38 -8.29 8.28 7.90
N LYS A 39 -7.34 9.01 7.32
CA LYS A 39 -6.74 8.67 6.03
C LYS A 39 -5.93 7.37 6.10
N VAL A 40 -5.16 7.17 7.17
CA VAL A 40 -4.41 5.94 7.42
C VAL A 40 -5.35 4.75 7.58
N ALA A 41 -6.40 4.88 8.40
CA ALA A 41 -7.39 3.82 8.60
C ALA A 41 -8.07 3.42 7.28
N MET A 42 -8.47 4.40 6.45
CA MET A 42 -9.05 4.13 5.13
C MET A 42 -8.06 3.40 4.21
N ILE A 43 -6.79 3.82 4.16
CA ILE A 43 -5.77 3.19 3.31
C ILE A 43 -5.53 1.75 3.77
N ASN A 44 -5.40 1.52 5.07
CA ASN A 44 -5.21 0.18 5.64
C ASN A 44 -6.37 -0.76 5.33
N SER A 45 -7.62 -0.27 5.43
CA SER A 45 -8.79 -1.07 5.05
C SER A 45 -8.75 -1.47 3.57
N LYS A 46 -8.35 -0.55 2.67
CA LYS A 46 -8.19 -0.88 1.24
C LYS A 46 -7.08 -1.91 1.01
N ILE A 47 -5.97 -1.79 1.73
CA ILE A 47 -4.88 -2.77 1.67
C ILE A 47 -5.38 -4.16 2.08
N GLU A 48 -6.16 -4.25 3.15
CA GLU A 48 -6.71 -5.54 3.62
C GLU A 48 -7.58 -6.20 2.55
N VAL A 49 -8.47 -5.45 1.92
CA VAL A 49 -9.33 -5.96 0.83
C VAL A 49 -8.48 -6.46 -0.34
N LEU A 50 -7.56 -5.62 -0.82
CA LEU A 50 -6.69 -5.98 -1.96
C LEU A 50 -5.78 -7.17 -1.65
N THR A 51 -5.34 -7.31 -0.40
CA THR A 51 -4.52 -8.44 0.05
C THR A 51 -5.33 -9.73 0.03
N LYS A 52 -6.58 -9.71 0.49
CA LYS A 52 -7.49 -10.86 0.43
C LYS A 52 -7.79 -11.26 -1.02
N ASP A 53 -8.03 -10.30 -1.89
CA ASP A 53 -8.29 -10.56 -3.31
C ASP A 53 -7.06 -11.17 -4.00
N ALA A 54 -5.87 -10.63 -3.75
CA ALA A 54 -4.62 -11.17 -4.26
C ALA A 54 -4.38 -12.60 -3.77
N ALA A 55 -4.62 -12.88 -2.49
CA ALA A 55 -4.50 -14.23 -1.93
C ALA A 55 -5.49 -15.21 -2.58
N LYS A 56 -6.73 -14.78 -2.79
CA LYS A 56 -7.76 -15.57 -3.46
C LYS A 56 -7.36 -15.90 -4.90
N ILE A 57 -6.90 -14.93 -5.68
CA ILE A 57 -6.43 -15.14 -7.05
C ILE A 57 -5.25 -16.13 -7.06
N LYS A 58 -4.27 -15.95 -6.16
CA LYS A 58 -3.12 -16.86 -6.05
C LYS A 58 -3.55 -18.29 -5.74
N ALA A 59 -4.53 -18.47 -4.86
CA ALA A 59 -5.08 -19.78 -4.54
C ALA A 59 -5.80 -20.42 -5.75
N HIS A 60 -6.61 -19.66 -6.49
CA HIS A 60 -7.26 -20.15 -7.70
C HIS A 60 -6.26 -20.59 -8.77
N ILE A 61 -5.21 -19.81 -9.00
CA ILE A 61 -4.14 -20.17 -9.94
C ILE A 61 -3.49 -21.49 -9.52
N LYS A 62 -3.10 -21.61 -8.24
CA LYS A 62 -2.50 -22.84 -7.73
C LYS A 62 -3.43 -24.04 -7.88
N LEU A 63 -4.72 -23.89 -7.56
CA LEU A 63 -5.70 -24.96 -7.68
C LEU A 63 -5.83 -25.45 -9.13
N VAL A 64 -5.95 -24.52 -10.09
CA VAL A 64 -6.07 -24.88 -11.51
C VAL A 64 -4.81 -25.54 -12.03
N LEU A 65 -3.63 -25.03 -11.66
CA LEU A 65 -2.34 -25.63 -12.07
C LEU A 65 -2.17 -27.04 -11.51
N GLN A 66 -2.52 -27.27 -10.25
CA GLN A 66 -2.49 -28.61 -9.65
C GLN A 66 -3.50 -29.55 -10.34
N GLY A 67 -4.73 -29.10 -10.60
CA GLY A 67 -5.72 -29.92 -11.31
C GLY A 67 -5.27 -30.30 -12.73
N LEU A 68 -4.65 -29.38 -13.47
CA LEU A 68 -4.09 -29.68 -14.79
C LEU A 68 -2.91 -30.66 -14.72
N GLN A 69 -2.06 -30.53 -13.69
CA GLN A 69 -0.93 -31.42 -13.46
C GLN A 69 -1.38 -32.85 -13.19
N GLU A 70 -2.42 -33.03 -12.36
CA GLU A 70 -3.05 -34.33 -12.08
C GLU A 70 -3.62 -34.96 -13.35
N ILE A 71 -4.34 -34.20 -14.17
CA ILE A 71 -4.91 -34.70 -15.44
C ILE A 71 -3.81 -35.15 -16.41
N GLN A 72 -2.67 -34.44 -16.42
CA GLN A 72 -1.55 -34.73 -17.32
C GLN A 72 -0.62 -35.85 -16.81
N ASN A 73 -0.87 -36.43 -15.62
CA ASN A 73 0.02 -37.38 -14.95
C ASN A 73 1.47 -36.87 -14.84
N LEU A 74 1.65 -35.56 -14.68
CA LEU A 74 2.98 -34.95 -14.53
C LEU A 74 3.39 -35.00 -13.05
N ASP A 75 4.57 -35.54 -12.75
CA ASP A 75 5.08 -35.62 -11.38
C ASP A 75 5.20 -34.23 -10.72
N PHE A 76 4.89 -34.17 -9.42
CA PHE A 76 5.08 -32.98 -8.60
C PHE A 76 6.58 -32.65 -8.48
N GLN A 77 6.99 -31.54 -9.09
CA GLN A 77 8.29 -30.93 -8.81
C GLN A 77 8.05 -29.74 -7.87
N PRO A 78 8.56 -29.77 -6.62
CA PRO A 78 8.43 -28.62 -5.73
C PRO A 78 9.06 -27.38 -6.37
N GLU A 79 8.39 -26.22 -6.27
CA GLU A 79 8.97 -24.94 -6.69
C GLU A 79 10.35 -24.79 -6.04
N LYS A 80 11.40 -24.73 -6.86
CA LYS A 80 12.75 -24.46 -6.35
C LYS A 80 12.72 -23.08 -5.68
N PRO A 81 13.21 -22.95 -4.43
CA PRO A 81 13.23 -21.65 -3.77
C PRO A 81 14.00 -20.66 -4.65
N TYR A 82 13.34 -19.56 -4.98
CA TYR A 82 13.95 -18.45 -5.71
C TYR A 82 15.11 -17.94 -4.86
N ARG A 83 16.35 -18.19 -5.31
CA ARG A 83 17.54 -17.60 -4.70
C ARG A 83 17.65 -16.19 -5.25
N ASP A 84 17.44 -15.19 -4.40
CA ASP A 84 17.84 -13.82 -4.73
C ASP A 84 19.35 -13.84 -5.02
N VAL A 85 19.71 -13.59 -6.28
CA VAL A 85 21.09 -13.62 -6.78
C VAL A 85 21.90 -12.40 -6.32
N LEU A 86 21.40 -11.63 -5.35
CA LEU A 86 21.90 -10.33 -4.91
C LEU A 86 22.14 -10.24 -3.39
N SER A 87 22.47 -11.37 -2.74
CA SER A 87 23.02 -11.40 -1.37
C SER A 87 24.49 -11.77 -1.37
#